data_AF-A0A098S8L9-F1
#
_entry.id   AF-A0A098S8L9-F1
#
_cell.length_a   1.000
_cell.length_b   1.000
_cell.length_c   1.000
_cell.angle_alpha   90.00
_cell.angle_beta   90.00
_cell.angle_gamma   90.00
#
_symmetry.space_group_name_H-M   'P 1'
#
loop_
_entity.id
_entity.type
_entity.pdbx_description
1 polymer ?
#
loop_
_entity_poly.entity_id
_entity_poly.type
_entity_poly.pdbx_seq_one_letter_code
_entity_poly.pdbx_strand_id
1 'polypeptide(L)'
;MKYIVVIALLLGASIHLQAQAVGKAQVNAVAEDLIATYQLTEAQEAGAYTIAERRLRNQSEIAHLASSDQKLYLQKKNAIREGEIVSLERLLNQEQLPILREQMIERRKKESELIKKMKAQGATREEIQLAVWEME
;
A
#
# COMPACT_ATOMS: atom_id res chain seq x y z
N MET A 1 -7.47 -27.34 48.53
CA MET A 1 -7.06 -26.19 47.70
C MET A 1 -7.16 -26.60 46.25
N LYS A 2 -8.25 -26.26 45.55
CA LYS A 2 -8.61 -26.85 44.24
C LYS A 2 -9.18 -25.83 43.25
N TYR A 3 -8.70 -24.58 43.22
CA TYR A 3 -9.21 -23.59 42.25
C TYR A 3 -8.17 -22.54 41.84
N ILE A 4 -7.02 -22.94 41.28
CA ILE A 4 -6.05 -21.98 40.71
C ILE A 4 -5.50 -22.47 39.36
N VAL A 5 -6.36 -22.93 38.44
CA VAL A 5 -5.91 -23.26 37.05
C VAL A 5 -6.87 -22.75 35.96
N VAL A 6 -7.95 -22.04 36.28
CA VAL A 6 -8.96 -21.65 35.24
C VAL A 6 -8.77 -20.23 34.67
N ILE A 7 -7.85 -19.41 35.21
CA ILE A 7 -7.75 -17.98 34.81
C ILE A 7 -6.85 -17.75 33.57
N ALA A 8 -6.03 -18.72 33.16
CA ALA A 8 -5.08 -18.54 32.05
C ALA A 8 -5.69 -18.69 30.63
N LEU A 9 -6.95 -19.14 30.51
CA LEU A 9 -7.58 -19.44 29.21
C LEU A 9 -8.45 -18.29 28.64
N LEU A 10 -8.65 -17.19 29.39
CA LEU A 10 -9.46 -16.04 28.95
C LEU A 10 -8.66 -14.84 28.43
N LEU A 11 -7.32 -14.85 28.56
CA LEU A 11 -6.46 -13.75 28.09
C LEU A 11 -6.06 -13.85 26.61
N GLY A 12 -6.23 -15.01 25.98
CA GLY A 12 -5.88 -15.21 24.55
C GLY A 12 -6.91 -14.63 23.57
N ALA A 13 -8.18 -14.53 23.96
CA ALA A 13 -9.26 -14.10 23.06
C ALA A 13 -9.28 -12.57 22.80
N SER A 14 -8.76 -11.76 23.73
CA SER A 14 -8.78 -10.30 23.61
C SER A 14 -7.79 -9.77 22.57
N ILE A 15 -6.65 -10.45 22.38
CA ILE A 15 -5.59 -9.99 21.47
C ILE A 15 -6.02 -10.14 20.01
N HIS A 16 -6.72 -11.23 19.67
CA HIS A 16 -7.22 -11.46 18.32
C HIS A 16 -8.34 -10.49 17.92
N LEU A 17 -9.23 -10.14 18.86
CA LEU A 17 -10.33 -9.21 18.59
C LEU A 17 -9.82 -7.77 18.34
N GLN A 18 -8.80 -7.35 19.10
CA GLN A 18 -8.18 -6.03 18.93
C GLN A 18 -7.39 -5.94 17.62
N ALA A 19 -6.65 -6.99 17.25
CA ALA A 19 -5.94 -7.06 15.97
C ALA A 19 -6.90 -7.01 14.77
N GLN A 20 -8.03 -7.72 14.83
CA GLN A 20 -9.06 -7.69 13.78
C GLN A 20 -9.73 -6.31 13.66
N ALA A 21 -10.03 -5.65 14.78
CA ALA A 21 -10.60 -4.31 14.79
C ALA A 21 -9.64 -3.27 14.19
N VAL A 22 -8.35 -3.36 14.52
CA VAL A 22 -7.30 -2.50 13.94
C VAL A 22 -7.16 -2.74 12.44
N GLY A 23 -7.20 -4.00 11.98
CA GLY A 23 -7.16 -4.33 10.56
C GLY A 23 -8.33 -3.70 9.78
N LYS A 24 -9.56 -3.79 10.32
CA LYS A 24 -10.74 -3.16 9.70
C LYS A 24 -10.62 -1.64 9.63
N ALA A 25 -10.15 -0.99 10.70
CA ALA A 25 -9.98 0.47 10.72
C ALA A 25 -8.96 0.95 9.65
N GLN A 26 -7.86 0.21 9.46
CA GLN A 26 -6.87 0.54 8.43
C GLN A 26 -7.42 0.35 7.01
N VAL A 27 -8.16 -0.74 6.77
CA VAL A 27 -8.84 -0.96 5.49
C VAL A 27 -9.82 0.17 5.18
N ASN A 28 -10.64 0.55 6.16
CA ASN A 28 -11.60 1.64 6.01
C ASN A 28 -10.90 2.95 5.66
N ALA A 29 -9.83 3.33 6.38
CA ALA A 29 -9.11 4.57 6.11
C ALA A 29 -8.55 4.62 4.69
N VAL A 30 -7.97 3.52 4.20
CA VAL A 30 -7.44 3.45 2.81
C VAL A 30 -8.58 3.48 1.78
N ALA A 31 -9.69 2.78 2.04
CA ALA A 31 -10.83 2.77 1.13
C ALA A 31 -11.50 4.15 1.07
N GLU A 32 -11.69 4.82 2.20
CA GLU A 32 -12.25 6.16 2.30
C GLU A 32 -11.38 7.20 1.58
N ASP A 33 -10.05 7.07 1.67
CA ASP A 33 -9.11 7.91 0.92
C ASP A 33 -9.26 7.71 -0.60
N LEU A 34 -9.40 6.47 -1.07
CA LEU A 34 -9.65 6.17 -2.50
C LEU A 34 -11.01 6.73 -2.96
N ILE A 35 -12.06 6.55 -2.14
CA ILE A 35 -13.41 7.05 -2.43
C ILE A 35 -13.39 8.58 -2.54
N ALA A 36 -12.74 9.27 -1.61
CA ALA A 36 -12.62 10.71 -1.61
C ALA A 36 -11.77 11.22 -2.79
N THR A 37 -10.61 10.59 -3.03
CA THR A 37 -9.66 11.00 -4.08
C THR A 37 -10.27 10.93 -5.48
N TYR A 38 -10.97 9.84 -5.77
CA TYR A 38 -11.54 9.60 -7.11
C TYR A 38 -13.04 9.88 -7.20
N GLN A 39 -13.65 10.40 -6.13
CA GLN A 39 -15.09 10.66 -6.05
C GLN A 39 -15.90 9.43 -6.49
N LEU A 40 -15.60 8.29 -5.87
CA LEU A 40 -16.19 7.01 -6.25
C LEU A 40 -17.70 7.00 -5.96
N THR A 41 -18.45 6.37 -6.85
CA THR A 41 -19.90 6.14 -6.67
C THR A 41 -20.14 5.00 -5.69
N GLU A 42 -21.34 4.91 -5.13
CA GLU A 42 -21.77 3.79 -4.26
C GLU A 42 -21.51 2.41 -4.89
N ALA A 43 -21.72 2.30 -6.22
CA ALA A 43 -21.45 1.07 -6.97
C ALA A 43 -19.95 0.70 -7.06
N GLN A 44 -19.05 1.67 -6.85
CA GLN A 44 -17.60 1.49 -6.90
C GLN A 44 -16.97 1.29 -5.51
N GLU A 45 -17.68 1.61 -4.42
CA GLU A 45 -17.13 1.54 -3.05
C GLU A 45 -16.61 0.15 -2.70
N ALA A 46 -17.36 -0.91 -3.00
CA ALA A 46 -16.93 -2.29 -2.75
C ALA A 46 -15.59 -2.62 -3.45
N GLY A 47 -15.35 -2.04 -4.63
CA GLY A 47 -14.08 -2.12 -5.33
C GLY A 47 -12.95 -1.41 -4.59
N ALA A 48 -13.21 -0.23 -4.01
CA ALA A 48 -12.24 0.50 -3.20
C ALA A 48 -11.81 -0.30 -1.96
N TYR A 49 -12.76 -0.91 -1.25
CA TYR A 49 -12.47 -1.79 -0.11
C TYR A 49 -11.63 -3.00 -0.53
N THR A 50 -11.95 -3.62 -1.67
CA THR A 50 -11.17 -4.76 -2.20
C THR A 50 -9.72 -4.36 -2.52
N ILE A 51 -9.51 -3.17 -3.10
CA ILE A 51 -8.17 -2.64 -3.38
C ILE A 51 -7.42 -2.37 -2.07
N ALA A 52 -8.08 -1.74 -1.09
CA ALA A 52 -7.51 -1.41 0.22
C ALA A 52 -7.04 -2.67 0.98
N GLU A 53 -7.89 -3.70 1.08
CA GLU A 53 -7.55 -4.97 1.73
C GLU A 53 -6.35 -5.64 1.07
N ARG A 54 -6.33 -5.70 -0.26
CA ARG A 54 -5.22 -6.29 -1.00
C ARG A 54 -3.93 -5.50 -0.80
N ARG A 55 -3.98 -4.17 -0.81
CA ARG A 55 -2.81 -3.30 -0.57
C ARG A 55 -2.21 -3.60 0.79
N LEU A 56 -3.01 -3.58 1.85
CA LEU A 56 -2.54 -3.81 3.22
C LEU A 56 -2.01 -5.24 3.41
N ARG A 57 -2.71 -6.24 2.86
CA ARG A 57 -2.23 -7.63 2.89
C ARG A 57 -0.87 -7.76 2.19
N ASN A 58 -0.75 -7.29 0.96
CA ASN A 58 0.50 -7.38 0.20
C ASN A 58 1.65 -6.63 0.90
N GLN A 59 1.37 -5.48 1.52
CA GLN A 59 2.37 -4.74 2.31
C GLN A 59 2.82 -5.54 3.54
N SER A 60 1.88 -6.16 4.26
CA SER A 60 2.21 -7.01 5.41
C SER A 60 3.04 -8.24 5.04
N GLU A 61 2.76 -8.84 3.87
CA GLU A 61 3.48 -10.00 3.36
C GLU A 61 4.96 -9.68 3.07
N ILE A 62 5.28 -8.45 2.67
CA ILE A 62 6.65 -8.04 2.35
C ILE A 62 7.36 -7.31 3.49
N ALA A 63 6.67 -6.98 4.59
CA ALA A 63 7.22 -6.17 5.67
C ALA A 63 8.53 -6.74 6.26
N HIS A 64 8.64 -8.06 6.36
CA HIS A 64 9.85 -8.73 6.85
C HIS A 64 11.09 -8.46 5.99
N LEU A 65 10.91 -8.18 4.69
CA LEU A 65 12.01 -7.90 3.77
C LEU A 65 12.67 -6.56 4.04
N ALA A 66 11.97 -5.61 4.67
CA ALA A 66 12.51 -4.27 4.91
C ALA A 66 13.82 -4.31 5.72
N SER A 67 13.96 -5.26 6.64
CA SER A 67 15.18 -5.45 7.45
C SER A 67 16.13 -6.51 6.91
N SER A 68 15.68 -7.45 6.08
CA SER A 68 16.49 -8.58 5.62
C SER A 68 17.04 -8.43 4.20
N ASP A 69 16.28 -7.78 3.31
CA ASP A 69 16.65 -7.55 1.91
C ASP A 69 15.92 -6.30 1.39
N GLN A 70 16.56 -5.14 1.59
CA GLN A 70 16.00 -3.85 1.23
C GLN A 70 15.74 -3.73 -0.29
N LYS A 71 16.60 -4.30 -1.13
CA LYS A 71 16.44 -4.25 -2.59
C LYS A 71 15.19 -5.01 -3.02
N LEU A 72 15.01 -6.24 -2.51
CA LEU A 72 13.82 -7.04 -2.81
C LEU A 72 12.55 -6.40 -2.22
N TYR A 73 12.63 -5.80 -1.04
CA TYR A 73 11.53 -5.06 -0.43
C TYR A 73 11.05 -3.93 -1.36
N LEU A 74 11.97 -3.06 -1.81
CA LEU A 74 11.65 -1.94 -2.69
C LEU A 74 11.11 -2.40 -4.04
N GLN A 75 11.70 -3.45 -4.62
CA GLN A 75 11.20 -4.05 -5.85
C GLN A 75 9.75 -4.54 -5.71
N LYS A 76 9.43 -5.25 -4.62
CA LYS A 76 8.06 -5.73 -4.36
C LYS A 76 7.10 -4.59 -4.06
N LYS A 77 7.53 -3.56 -3.32
CA LYS A 77 6.74 -2.37 -3.05
C LYS A 77 6.32 -1.69 -4.36
N ASN A 78 7.26 -1.51 -5.30
CA ASN A 78 6.93 -0.97 -6.62
C ASN A 78 5.98 -1.88 -7.42
N ALA A 79 6.14 -3.21 -7.35
CA ALA A 79 5.23 -4.14 -8.03
C ALA A 79 3.79 -4.07 -7.46
N ILE A 80 3.63 -3.87 -6.15
CA ILE A 80 2.33 -3.68 -5.50
C ILE A 80 1.65 -2.43 -6.05
N ARG A 81 2.37 -1.30 -6.12
CA ARG A 81 1.89 -0.04 -6.71
C ARG A 81 1.42 -0.23 -8.15
N GLU A 82 2.20 -0.91 -8.98
CA GLU A 82 1.83 -1.18 -10.37
C GLU A 82 0.53 -2.00 -10.48
N GLY A 83 0.37 -3.01 -9.63
CA GLY A 83 -0.88 -3.78 -9.55
C GLY A 83 -2.08 -2.98 -9.03
N GLU A 84 -1.84 -2.03 -8.13
CA GLU A 84 -2.86 -1.09 -7.63
C GLU A 84 -3.35 -0.18 -8.76
N ILE A 85 -2.44 0.41 -9.54
CA ILE A 85 -2.78 1.25 -10.71
C ILE A 85 -3.68 0.48 -11.68
N VAL A 86 -3.32 -0.75 -12.06
CA VAL A 86 -4.13 -1.58 -12.97
C VAL A 86 -5.53 -1.89 -12.40
N SER A 87 -5.67 -1.91 -11.07
CA SER A 87 -6.96 -2.16 -10.44
C SER A 87 -7.80 -0.88 -10.37
N LEU A 88 -7.16 0.27 -10.13
CA LEU A 88 -7.81 1.57 -10.24
C LEU A 88 -8.26 1.84 -11.67
N GLU A 89 -7.44 1.57 -12.68
CA GLU A 89 -7.83 1.72 -14.10
C GLU A 89 -9.09 0.92 -14.47
N ARG A 90 -9.31 -0.23 -13.82
CA ARG A 90 -10.51 -1.05 -14.01
C ARG A 90 -11.71 -0.60 -13.19
N LEU A 91 -11.47 0.04 -12.04
CA LEU A 91 -12.52 0.54 -11.16
C LEU A 91 -13.10 1.86 -11.65
N LEU A 92 -12.24 2.75 -12.14
CA LEU A 92 -12.57 4.12 -12.50
C LEU A 92 -13.30 4.23 -13.84
N ASN A 93 -14.23 5.19 -13.92
CA ASN A 93 -14.90 5.54 -15.17
C ASN A 93 -14.11 6.60 -15.96
N GLN A 94 -14.61 6.98 -17.15
CA GLN A 94 -13.92 7.94 -18.03
C GLN A 94 -13.76 9.34 -17.44
N GLU A 95 -14.65 9.75 -16.54
CA GLU A 95 -14.59 11.07 -15.87
C GLU A 95 -13.55 11.07 -14.73
N GLN A 96 -13.33 9.92 -14.08
CA GLN A 96 -12.40 9.78 -12.96
C GLN A 96 -10.97 9.41 -13.41
N LEU A 97 -10.81 8.69 -14.52
CA LEU A 97 -9.51 8.29 -15.06
C LEU A 97 -8.49 9.44 -15.26
N PRO A 98 -8.90 10.67 -15.65
CA PRO A 98 -7.99 11.82 -15.72
C PRO A 98 -7.25 12.09 -14.40
N ILE A 99 -7.88 11.90 -13.24
CA ILE A 99 -7.27 12.10 -11.91
C ILE A 99 -6.09 11.15 -11.73
N LEU A 100 -6.29 9.86 -12.02
CA LEU A 100 -5.23 8.84 -11.94
C LEU A 100 -4.09 9.13 -12.93
N ARG A 101 -4.43 9.54 -14.16
CA ARG A 101 -3.43 9.86 -15.19
C ARG A 101 -2.58 11.07 -14.79
N GLU A 102 -3.17 12.09 -14.20
CA GLU A 102 -2.45 13.25 -13.69
C GLU A 102 -1.47 12.84 -12.59
N GLN A 103 -1.90 12.04 -11.61
CA GLN A 103 -1.01 11.50 -10.58
C GLN A 103 0.17 10.70 -11.17
N MET A 104 -0.08 9.88 -12.19
CA MET A 104 0.97 9.14 -12.88
C MET A 104 1.94 10.06 -13.64
N ILE A 105 1.44 11.12 -14.27
CA ILE A 105 2.27 12.13 -14.96
C ILE A 105 3.14 12.86 -13.95
N GLU A 106 2.58 13.32 -12.84
CA GLU A 106 3.32 14.00 -11.77
C GLU A 106 4.39 13.09 -11.17
N ARG A 107 4.09 11.81 -10.96
CA ARG A 107 5.10 10.83 -10.53
C ARG A 107 6.24 10.72 -11.53
N ARG A 108 5.94 10.61 -12.84
CA ARG A 108 6.97 10.53 -13.89
C ARG A 108 7.84 11.79 -13.96
N LYS A 109 7.27 12.98 -13.71
CA LYS A 109 8.05 14.22 -13.61
C LYS A 109 9.05 14.15 -12.46
N LYS A 110 8.58 13.81 -11.25
CA LYS A 110 9.43 13.63 -10.07
C LYS A 110 10.51 12.57 -10.29
N GLU A 111 10.17 11.47 -10.94
CA GLU A 111 11.13 10.40 -11.28
C GLU A 111 12.21 10.92 -12.24
N SER A 112 11.82 11.65 -13.28
CA SER A 112 12.77 12.25 -14.22
C SER A 112 13.73 13.22 -13.54
N GLU A 113 13.21 14.06 -12.64
CA GLU A 113 14.01 15.00 -11.85
C GLU A 113 15.00 14.29 -10.94
N LEU A 114 14.55 13.26 -10.23
CA LEU A 114 15.39 12.44 -9.36
C LEU A 114 16.52 11.78 -10.17
N ILE A 115 16.19 11.13 -11.28
CA ILE A 115 17.18 10.47 -12.16
C ILE A 115 18.21 11.49 -12.67
N LYS A 116 17.76 12.68 -13.12
CA LYS A 116 18.67 13.73 -13.59
C LYS A 116 19.62 14.19 -12.49
N LYS A 117 19.09 14.44 -11.29
CA LYS A 117 19.87 14.87 -10.12
C LYS A 117 20.92 13.83 -9.76
N MET A 118 20.54 12.56 -9.66
CA MET A 118 21.45 11.48 -9.27
C MET A 118 22.52 11.20 -10.34
N LYS A 119 22.15 11.26 -11.63
CA LYS A 119 23.14 11.17 -12.72
C LYS A 119 24.18 12.30 -12.65
N ALA A 120 23.74 13.53 -12.38
CA ALA A 120 24.66 14.66 -12.20
C ALA A 120 25.59 14.49 -10.98
N GLN A 121 25.18 13.71 -9.98
CA GLN A 121 25.97 13.34 -8.81
C GLN A 121 26.87 12.11 -9.03
N GLY A 122 26.87 11.52 -10.22
CA GLY A 122 27.68 10.35 -10.54
C GLY A 122 27.13 9.02 -10.00
N ALA A 123 25.86 8.98 -9.59
CA ALA A 123 25.24 7.75 -9.09
C ALA A 123 25.22 6.67 -10.18
N THR A 124 25.42 5.43 -9.75
CA THR A 124 25.31 4.24 -10.57
C THR A 124 23.86 3.97 -10.96
N ARG A 125 23.68 3.12 -11.98
CA ARG A 125 22.35 2.67 -12.42
C ARG A 125 21.57 1.98 -11.30
N GLU A 126 22.26 1.20 -10.46
CA GLU A 126 21.61 0.47 -9.36
C GLU A 126 21.13 1.42 -8.26
N GLU A 127 21.95 2.38 -7.85
CA GLU A 127 21.56 3.40 -6.87
C GLU A 127 20.37 4.24 -7.37
N ILE A 128 20.38 4.64 -8.64
CA ILE A 128 19.26 5.34 -9.25
C ILE A 128 17.98 4.48 -9.21
N GLN A 129 18.08 3.19 -9.54
CA GLN A 129 16.93 2.30 -9.55
C GLN A 129 16.32 2.11 -8.16
N LEU A 130 17.17 1.95 -7.13
CA LEU A 130 16.72 1.86 -5.74
C LEU A 130 16.00 3.14 -5.31
N ALA A 131 16.59 4.31 -5.60
CA ALA A 131 15.98 5.60 -5.28
C ALA A 131 14.64 5.82 -5.99
N VAL A 132 14.48 5.37 -7.25
CA VAL A 132 13.20 5.43 -7.97
C VAL A 132 12.14 4.52 -7.31
N TRP A 133 12.52 3.36 -6.80
CA TRP A 133 11.60 2.48 -6.06
C TRP A 133 11.27 3.02 -4.66
N GLU A 134 12.14 3.81 -4.05
CA GLU A 134 11.91 4.48 -2.76
C GLU A 134 10.93 5.66 -2.81
N MET A 135 10.55 6.12 -4.01
CA MET A 135 9.57 7.22 -4.16
C MET A 135 8.15 6.86 -3.71
N GLU A 136 7.89 5.59 -3.40
CA GLU A 136 6.63 5.06 -2.82
C GLU A 136 6.50 5.30 -1.33
#